data_AF-A0A847ESQ4-F1
#
_entry.id   AF-A0A847ESQ4-F1
#
_cell.length_a   1.000
_cell.length_b   1.000
_cell.length_c   1.000
_cell.angle_alpha   90.00
_cell.angle_beta   90.00
_cell.angle_gamma   90.00
#
_symmetry.space_group_name_H-M   'P 1'
#
loop_
_entity.id
_entity.type
_entity.pdbx_description
1 polymer ?
#
loop_
_entity_poly.entity_id
_entity_poly.type
_entity_poly.pdbx_seq_one_letter_code
_entity_poly.pdbx_strand_id
1 'polypeptide(L)' 'AGRPLPPLGSTVRVVPNHACNAVNLVDEYAVLADGGLVDRWAVAARGMNA' A
#
# COMPACT_ATOMS: atom_id res chain seq x y z
N ALA A 1 -4.92 -27.50 13.60
CA ALA A 1 -3.77 -26.62 13.89
C ALA A 1 -3.76 -25.48 12.88
N GLY A 2 -3.36 -24.27 13.28
CA GLY A 2 -3.30 -23.11 12.37
C GLY A 2 -2.24 -23.26 11.28
N ARG A 3 -2.34 -22.45 10.21
CA ARG A 3 -1.28 -22.36 9.18
C ARG A 3 0.00 -21.77 9.80
N PRO A 4 1.19 -22.15 9.30
CA PRO A 4 2.45 -21.55 9.73
C PRO A 4 2.46 -20.04 9.45
N LEU A 5 2.98 -19.27 10.40
CA LEU A 5 3.14 -17.82 10.27
C LEU A 5 4.30 -17.49 9.32
N PRO A 6 4.27 -16.32 8.63
CA PRO A 6 5.41 -15.87 7.84
C PRO A 6 6.68 -15.75 8.70
N PRO A 7 7.86 -16.15 8.19
CA PRO A 7 9.12 -16.00 8.92
C PRO A 7 9.50 -14.53 9.10
N LEU A 8 10.39 -14.24 10.07
CA LEU A 8 10.96 -12.91 10.26
C LEU A 8 11.61 -12.40 8.97
N GLY A 9 11.34 -11.14 8.61
CA GLY A 9 11.81 -10.53 7.37
C GLY A 9 10.88 -10.74 6.16
N SER A 10 9.78 -11.49 6.32
CA SER A 10 8.79 -11.61 5.26
C SER A 10 8.11 -10.28 4.96
N THR A 11 7.97 -9.96 3.67
CA THR A 11 7.10 -8.88 3.22
C THR A 11 5.71 -9.45 2.96
N VAL A 12 4.67 -8.82 3.52
CA VAL A 12 3.27 -9.22 3.33
C VAL A 12 2.47 -8.07 2.73
N ARG A 13 1.53 -8.38 1.83
CA ARG A 13 0.59 -7.38 1.29
C ARG A 13 -0.61 -7.28 2.21
N VAL A 14 -0.96 -6.05 2.61
CA VAL A 14 -2.09 -5.77 3.49
C VAL A 14 -3.12 -4.93 2.74
N VAL A 15 -4.38 -5.36 2.76
CA VAL A 15 -5.49 -4.55 2.25
C VAL A 15 -5.95 -3.61 3.36
N PRO A 16 -5.99 -2.29 3.14
CA PRO A 16 -6.45 -1.36 4.16
C PRO A 16 -7.95 -1.57 4.43
N ASN A 17 -8.36 -1.38 5.69
CA ASN A 17 -9.78 -1.42 6.05
C ASN A 17 -10.59 -0.30 5.39
N HIS A 18 -10.00 0.89 5.24
CA HIS A 18 -10.61 2.03 4.55
C HIS A 18 -9.59 2.70 3.63
N ALA A 19 -9.85 2.67 2.32
CA ALA A 19 -8.89 3.14 1.31
C ALA A 19 -8.60 4.65 1.41
N CYS A 20 -9.63 5.47 1.63
CA CYS A 20 -9.47 6.94 1.63
C CYS A 20 -8.51 7.44 2.72
N ASN A 21 -8.56 6.85 3.92
CA ASN A 21 -7.63 7.21 4.99
C ASN A 21 -6.21 6.76 4.65
N ALA A 22 -6.04 5.54 4.11
CA ALA A 22 -4.74 5.01 3.78
C ALA A 22 -4.03 5.84 2.69
N VAL A 23 -4.73 6.22 1.61
CA VAL A 23 -4.13 7.08 0.56
C VAL A 23 -3.76 8.46 1.08
N ASN A 24 -4.53 9.03 2.01
CA ASN A 24 -4.26 10.37 2.53
C ASN A 24 -3.02 10.45 3.46
N LEU A 25 -2.47 9.29 3.84
CA LEU A 25 -1.28 9.19 4.69
C LEU A 25 0.04 9.05 3.92
N VAL A 26 0.00 8.87 2.60
CA VAL A 26 1.18 8.65 1.76
C VAL A 26 1.26 9.69 0.66
N ASP A 27 2.47 10.02 0.23
CA ASP A 27 2.68 10.99 -0.85
C ASP A 27 2.54 10.38 -2.26
N GLU A 28 2.73 9.06 -2.39
CA GLU A 28 2.72 8.37 -3.67
C GLU A 28 2.18 6.94 -3.61
N TYR A 29 1.71 6.46 -4.76
CA TYR A 29 1.42 5.06 -5.04
C TYR A 29 2.58 4.41 -5.78
N ALA A 30 2.97 3.21 -5.34
CA ALA A 30 3.77 2.30 -6.15
C ALA A 30 2.84 1.54 -7.11
N VAL A 31 3.02 1.74 -8.42
CA VAL A 31 2.23 1.05 -9.45
C VAL A 31 2.98 -0.21 -9.86
N LEU A 32 2.33 -1.37 -9.75
CA LEU A 32 2.93 -2.66 -10.05
C LEU A 32 2.28 -3.31 -11.29
N ALA A 33 3.09 -3.91 -12.15
CA ALA A 33 2.65 -4.83 -13.19
C ALA A 33 3.52 -6.10 -13.13
N ASP A 34 2.90 -7.28 -13.17
CA ASP A 34 3.58 -8.58 -13.08
C ASP A 34 4.57 -8.70 -11.89
N GLY A 35 4.26 -8.03 -10.78
CA GLY A 35 5.08 -8.02 -9.57
C GLY A 35 6.27 -7.04 -9.59
N GLY A 36 6.51 -6.36 -10.72
CA GLY A 36 7.53 -5.32 -10.84
C GLY A 36 6.95 -3.91 -10.64
N LEU A 37 7.74 -3.00 -10.08
CA LEU A 37 7.42 -1.58 -10.03
C LEU A 37 7.55 -0.99 -11.43
N VAL A 38 6.45 -0.43 -11.95
CA VAL A 38 6.42 0.18 -13.28
C VAL A 38 6.28 1.69 -13.26
N ASP A 39 5.75 2.25 -12.16
CA ASP A 39 5.59 3.70 -12.02
C ASP A 39 5.42 4.12 -10.55
N ARG A 40 5.53 5.42 -10.28
CA ARG A 40 5.15 6.07 -9.03
C ARG A 40 4.23 7.23 -9.31
N TRP A 41 3.02 7.20 -8.73
CA TRP A 41 2.05 8.27 -8.91
C TRP A 41 1.92 9.11 -7.66
N ALA A 42 2.06 10.43 -7.79
CA ALA A 42 1.80 11.34 -6.68
C ALA A 42 0.31 11.31 -6.27
N VAL A 43 0.05 11.35 -4.97
CA VAL A 43 -1.29 11.62 -4.42
C VAL A 43 -1.53 13.12 -4.48
N ALA A 44 -1.96 13.60 -5.66
CA ALA A 44 -2.00 15.02 -5.98
C ALA A 44 -2.86 15.87 -5.01
N ALA A 45 -3.87 15.28 -4.39
CA ALA A 45 -4.79 15.96 -3.45
C ALA A 45 -4.58 15.54 -1.98
N ARG A 46 -3.40 15.02 -1.61
CA ARG A 46 -3.12 14.60 -0.23
C ARG A 46 -3.36 15.77 0.74
N GLY A 47 -4.15 15.54 1.78
CA GLY A 47 -4.44 16.50 2.83
C GLY A 47 -5.50 17.55 2.49
N MET A 48 -6.11 17.49 1.30
CA MET A 48 -7.15 18.41 0.85
C MET A 48 -8.53 18.06 1.46
N ASN A 49 -8.59 18.10 2.80
CA ASN A 49 -9.75 17.66 3.59
C ASN A 49 -10.65 18.81 4.07
N ALA A 50 -10.43 20.02 3.56
CA ALA A 50 -11.13 21.23 3.96
C ALA A 50 -12.51 21.36 3.29
#